data_AF-A0A3L7C2L2-F1
#
_entry.id   AF-A0A3L7C2L2-F1
#
_cell.length_a   1.000
_cell.length_b   1.000
_cell.length_c   1.000
_cell.angle_alpha   90.00
_cell.angle_beta   90.00
_cell.angle_gamma   90.00
#
_symmetry.space_group_name_H-M   'P 1'
#
loop_
_entity.id
_entity.type
_entity.pdbx_description
1 polymer ?
#
loop_
_entity_poly.entity_id
_entity_poly.type
_entity_poly.pdbx_seq_one_letter_code
_entity_poly.pdbx_strand_id
1 'polypeptide(L)'
;MSGGRVELGIGTGWYGEEHTAYGIPFPALGERFDRLEEQLAVITGLWATPVGGTFDFQGKYYPVSDSPALPKPVQQPRPPILLGGMGPKRTPRLAARYADEFNLPFASVEDSAAQLDRVQAACAEVGRD
;
A
#
# COMPACT_ATOMS: atom_id res chain seq x y z
N MET A 1 -1.46 17.08 -16.93
CA MET A 1 -1.47 16.10 -15.82
C MET A 1 -2.36 16.63 -14.69
N SER A 2 -2.86 15.77 -13.81
CA SER A 2 -4.03 16.03 -12.93
C SER A 2 -3.96 17.27 -12.02
N GLY A 3 -2.78 17.84 -11.75
CA GLY A 3 -2.62 18.98 -10.85
C GLY A 3 -2.75 18.62 -9.37
N GLY A 4 -2.39 17.38 -8.99
CA GLY A 4 -2.48 16.92 -7.61
C GLY A 4 -3.85 16.35 -7.22
N ARG A 5 -4.55 15.73 -8.17
CA ARG A 5 -5.86 15.07 -7.96
C ARG A 5 -5.79 13.55 -8.07
N VAL A 6 -4.64 12.95 -7.76
CA VAL A 6 -4.47 11.49 -7.81
C VAL A 6 -4.51 10.93 -6.41
N GLU A 7 -5.17 9.79 -6.27
CA GLU A 7 -5.13 8.92 -5.09
C GLU A 7 -4.64 7.54 -5.55
N LEU A 8 -3.79 6.90 -4.75
CA LEU A 8 -3.25 5.58 -5.05
C LEU A 8 -4.02 4.52 -4.29
N GLY A 9 -4.97 3.88 -4.96
CA GLY A 9 -5.57 2.63 -4.50
C GLY A 9 -4.66 1.44 -4.81
N ILE A 10 -4.22 0.70 -3.79
CA ILE A 10 -3.34 -0.47 -3.97
C ILE A 10 -3.69 -1.60 -2.99
N GLY A 11 -3.55 -2.85 -3.45
CA GLY A 11 -3.84 -4.04 -2.66
C GLY A 11 -3.11 -5.27 -3.19
N THR A 12 -3.35 -6.43 -2.57
CA THR A 12 -2.61 -7.67 -2.87
C THR A 12 -3.02 -8.36 -4.18
N GLY A 13 -4.08 -7.88 -4.83
CA GLY A 13 -4.81 -8.63 -5.86
C GLY A 13 -5.64 -9.78 -5.26
N TRP A 14 -6.79 -10.05 -5.88
CA TRP A 14 -7.74 -11.07 -5.40
C TRP A 14 -8.29 -11.97 -6.52
N TYR A 15 -8.37 -11.49 -7.76
CA TYR A 15 -9.05 -12.18 -8.84
C TYR A 15 -8.08 -12.93 -9.76
N GLY A 16 -7.90 -14.23 -9.53
CA GLY A 16 -6.92 -15.05 -10.24
C GLY A 16 -7.20 -15.23 -11.74
N GLU A 17 -8.47 -15.19 -12.16
CA GLU A 17 -8.84 -15.29 -13.58
C GLU A 17 -8.37 -14.08 -14.38
N GLU A 18 -8.49 -12.88 -13.82
CA GLU A 18 -7.96 -11.65 -14.43
C GLU A 18 -6.44 -11.73 -14.61
N HIS A 19 -5.73 -12.17 -13.57
CA HIS A 19 -4.28 -12.38 -13.65
C HIS A 19 -3.91 -13.35 -14.77
N THR A 20 -4.65 -14.46 -14.90
CA THR A 20 -4.45 -15.45 -15.97
C THR A 20 -4.70 -14.83 -17.35
N ALA A 21 -5.79 -14.08 -17.50
CA ALA A 21 -6.16 -13.44 -18.76
C ALA A 21 -5.10 -12.43 -19.25
N TYR A 22 -4.44 -11.73 -18.33
CA TYR A 22 -3.38 -10.77 -18.65
C TYR A 22 -1.96 -11.35 -18.59
N GLY A 23 -1.80 -12.66 -18.35
CA GLY A 23 -0.48 -13.29 -18.24
C GLY A 23 0.36 -12.82 -17.05
N ILE A 24 -0.30 -12.31 -16.00
CA ILE A 24 0.35 -11.81 -14.79
C ILE A 24 0.44 -12.95 -13.77
N PRO A 25 1.62 -13.26 -13.22
CA PRO A 25 1.75 -14.27 -12.17
C PRO A 25 0.84 -13.98 -10.97
N PHE A 26 0.19 -15.02 -10.43
CA PHE A 26 -0.64 -14.94 -9.23
C PHE A 26 -0.08 -15.84 -8.12
N PRO A 27 0.99 -15.41 -7.42
CA PRO A 27 1.64 -16.22 -6.40
C PRO A 27 0.75 -16.40 -5.17
N ALA A 28 1.15 -17.27 -4.24
CA ALA A 28 0.41 -17.53 -3.00
C ALA A 28 0.18 -16.24 -2.18
N LEU A 29 -0.91 -16.20 -1.41
CA LEU A 29 -1.34 -15.00 -0.68
C LEU A 29 -0.24 -14.41 0.22
N GLY A 30 0.56 -15.25 0.87
CA GLY A 30 1.69 -14.81 1.70
C GLY A 30 2.69 -13.97 0.90
N GLU A 31 3.14 -14.48 -0.25
CA GLU A 31 4.04 -13.75 -1.14
C GLU A 31 3.40 -12.48 -1.71
N ARG A 32 2.09 -12.49 -2.03
CA ARG A 32 1.40 -11.28 -2.51
C ARG A 32 1.43 -10.17 -1.47
N PHE A 33 1.25 -10.49 -0.20
CA PHE A 33 1.40 -9.50 0.87
C PHE A 33 2.86 -9.08 1.08
N ASP A 34 3.83 -9.98 0.93
CA ASP A 34 5.26 -9.63 1.03
C ASP A 34 5.64 -8.62 -0.06
N ARG A 35 5.17 -8.86 -1.28
CA ARG A 35 5.33 -7.94 -2.41
C ARG A 35 4.62 -6.61 -2.15
N LEU A 36 3.38 -6.61 -1.65
CA LEU A 36 2.65 -5.38 -1.35
C LEU A 36 3.38 -4.51 -0.31
N GLU A 37 3.92 -5.13 0.73
CA GLU A 37 4.68 -4.41 1.76
C GLU A 37 5.93 -3.74 1.19
N GLU A 38 6.70 -4.45 0.34
CA GLU A 38 7.85 -3.86 -0.34
C GLU A 38 7.43 -2.76 -1.33
N GLN A 39 6.33 -2.95 -2.08
CA GLN A 39 5.80 -1.93 -2.98
C GLN A 39 5.45 -0.64 -2.23
N LEU A 40 4.75 -0.75 -1.10
CA LEU A 40 4.41 0.41 -0.26
C LEU A 40 5.66 1.10 0.26
N ALA A 41 6.65 0.34 0.75
CA ALA A 41 7.92 0.90 1.22
C ALA A 41 8.69 1.62 0.10
N VAL A 42 8.78 1.03 -1.09
CA VAL A 42 9.45 1.64 -2.25
C VAL A 42 8.71 2.89 -2.71
N ILE A 43 7.40 2.83 -2.91
CA ILE A 43 6.60 3.95 -3.41
C ILE A 43 6.68 5.15 -2.47
N THR A 44 6.41 4.93 -1.18
CA THR A 44 6.45 5.99 -0.16
C THR A 44 7.86 6.51 0.07
N GLY A 45 8.87 5.63 0.03
CA GLY A 45 10.28 6.00 0.13
C GLY A 45 10.73 6.92 -1.00
N LEU A 46 10.43 6.55 -2.26
CA LEU A 46 10.72 7.39 -3.43
C LEU A 46 10.06 8.77 -3.32
N TRP A 47 8.80 8.82 -2.89
CA TRP A 47 8.10 10.10 -2.70
C TRP A 47 8.69 10.96 -1.59
N ALA A 48 9.13 10.35 -0.50
CA ALA A 48 9.69 11.04 0.67
C ALA A 48 11.15 11.50 0.47
N THR A 49 11.93 10.86 -0.42
CA THR A 49 13.33 11.24 -0.65
C THR A 49 13.45 12.72 -1.07
N PRO A 50 14.28 13.55 -0.42
CA PRO A 50 14.46 14.94 -0.82
C PRO A 50 15.04 15.09 -2.23
N VAL A 51 14.71 16.19 -2.92
CA VAL A 51 15.33 16.50 -4.22
C VAL A 51 16.84 16.66 -4.03
N GLY A 52 17.63 15.99 -4.88
CA GLY A 52 19.09 15.95 -4.78
C GLY A 52 19.64 14.86 -3.86
N GLY A 53 18.78 14.12 -3.15
CA GLY A 53 19.14 12.89 -2.47
C GLY A 53 18.90 11.66 -3.34
N THR A 54 19.26 10.48 -2.80
CA THR A 54 19.00 9.19 -3.44
C THR A 54 18.25 8.23 -2.51
N PHE A 55 17.58 7.25 -3.10
CA PHE A 55 16.80 6.24 -2.40
C PHE A 55 17.36 4.84 -2.70
N ASP A 56 17.61 4.11 -1.62
CA ASP A 56 18.00 2.71 -1.63
C ASP A 56 16.96 1.88 -0.88
N PHE A 57 16.65 0.70 -1.40
CA PHE A 57 15.78 -0.27 -0.75
C PHE A 57 16.27 -1.68 -1.08
N GLN A 58 16.65 -2.45 -0.05
CA GLN A 58 17.18 -3.80 -0.21
C GLN A 58 16.05 -4.84 -0.03
N GLY A 59 15.05 -4.77 -0.91
CA GLY A 59 13.92 -5.69 -0.95
C GLY A 59 14.26 -7.02 -1.62
N LYS A 60 13.54 -8.09 -1.27
CA LYS A 60 13.62 -9.39 -1.95
C LYS A 60 13.01 -9.32 -3.35
N TYR A 61 11.93 -8.57 -3.51
CA TYR A 61 11.17 -8.48 -4.76
C TYR A 61 11.48 -7.21 -5.55
N TYR A 62 11.75 -6.09 -4.87
CA TYR A 62 11.93 -4.79 -5.50
C TYR A 62 13.19 -4.06 -5.00
N PRO A 63 14.40 -4.59 -5.25
CA PRO A 63 15.62 -3.87 -4.89
C PRO A 63 15.72 -2.56 -5.68
N VAL A 64 16.07 -1.48 -4.98
CA VAL A 64 16.35 -0.16 -5.56
C VAL A 64 17.70 0.30 -5.03
N SER A 65 18.55 0.82 -5.93
CA SER A 65 19.86 1.36 -5.57
C SER A 65 20.07 2.72 -6.20
N ASP A 66 20.54 3.67 -5.40
CA ASP A 66 20.95 5.02 -5.82
C ASP A 66 19.94 5.77 -6.71
N SER A 67 18.63 5.57 -6.46
CA SER A 67 17.59 6.20 -7.28
C SER A 67 17.45 7.67 -6.92
N PRO A 68 17.50 8.61 -7.88
CA PRO A 68 17.25 10.03 -7.59
C PRO A 68 15.80 10.31 -7.19
N ALA A 69 14.91 9.31 -7.33
CA ALA A 69 13.52 9.35 -6.92
C ALA A 69 12.72 10.52 -7.53
N LEU A 70 12.98 10.84 -8.81
CA LEU A 70 12.31 11.90 -9.55
C LEU A 70 11.41 11.32 -10.66
N PRO A 71 10.31 12.01 -11.02
CA PRO A 71 9.83 13.29 -10.47
C PRO A 71 9.08 13.15 -9.14
N LYS A 72 8.94 14.26 -8.40
CA LYS A 72 8.15 14.29 -7.15
C LYS A 72 6.65 14.48 -7.42
N PRO A 73 5.76 13.92 -6.57
CA PRO A 73 4.35 14.24 -6.62
C PRO A 73 4.08 15.73 -6.38
N VAL A 74 2.99 16.23 -6.99
CA VAL A 74 2.50 17.60 -6.73
C VAL A 74 1.92 17.72 -5.31
N GLN A 75 1.17 16.70 -4.87
CA GLN A 75 0.57 16.65 -3.53
C GLN A 75 1.65 16.49 -2.46
N GLN A 76 1.49 17.24 -1.36
CA GLN A 76 2.33 17.18 -0.17
C GLN A 76 1.48 16.72 1.03
N PRO A 77 1.99 15.85 1.92
CA PRO A 77 3.35 15.25 1.90
C PRO A 77 3.54 14.21 0.78
N ARG A 78 2.45 13.63 0.27
CA ARG A 78 2.41 12.69 -0.86
C ARG A 78 0.95 12.54 -1.33
N PRO A 79 0.67 11.88 -2.47
CA PRO A 79 -0.70 11.47 -2.81
C PRO A 79 -1.28 10.56 -1.71
N PRO A 80 -2.59 10.67 -1.41
CA PRO A 80 -3.26 9.75 -0.49
C PRO A 80 -3.14 8.30 -0.98
N ILE A 81 -2.93 7.39 -0.04
CA ILE A 81 -2.89 5.96 -0.28
C ILE A 81 -4.16 5.34 0.32
N LEU A 82 -4.93 4.67 -0.53
CA LEU A 82 -6.07 3.86 -0.15
C LEU A 82 -5.65 2.39 -0.18
N LEU A 83 -5.80 1.70 0.95
CA LEU A 83 -5.53 0.27 1.06
C LEU A 83 -6.79 -0.48 1.44
N GLY A 84 -7.02 -1.62 0.79
CA GLY A 84 -8.20 -2.45 1.02
C GLY A 84 -7.91 -3.89 1.39
N GLY A 85 -8.83 -4.50 2.12
CA GLY A 85 -8.90 -5.95 2.24
C GLY A 85 -9.40 -6.49 3.58
N MET A 86 -9.69 -7.79 3.58
CA MET A 86 -10.28 -8.51 4.71
C MET A 86 -9.25 -9.25 5.58
N GLY A 87 -7.95 -9.07 5.32
CA GLY A 87 -6.91 -9.77 6.09
C GLY A 87 -6.95 -9.34 7.56
N PRO A 88 -7.06 -10.25 8.55
CA PRO A 88 -7.27 -9.86 9.94
C PRO A 88 -6.01 -9.33 10.64
N LYS A 89 -4.82 -9.48 10.03
CA LYS A 89 -3.53 -9.11 10.64
C LYS A 89 -2.68 -8.22 9.73
N ARG A 90 -2.30 -8.73 8.54
CA ARG A 90 -1.39 -8.00 7.65
C ARG A 90 -2.02 -6.76 7.04
N THR A 91 -3.29 -6.83 6.65
CA THR A 91 -4.03 -5.69 6.10
C THR A 91 -4.12 -4.50 7.07
N PRO A 92 -4.63 -4.63 8.30
CA PRO A 92 -4.71 -3.51 9.23
C PRO A 92 -3.32 -2.96 9.59
N ARG A 93 -2.32 -3.82 9.78
CA ARG A 93 -0.93 -3.38 10.00
C ARG A 93 -0.38 -2.55 8.84
N LEU A 94 -0.62 -2.96 7.59
CA LEU A 94 -0.15 -2.22 6.41
C LEU A 94 -0.93 -0.92 6.20
N ALA A 95 -2.26 -0.94 6.41
CA ALA A 95 -3.08 0.27 6.38
C ALA A 95 -2.60 1.29 7.42
N ALA A 96 -2.47 0.86 8.68
CA ALA A 96 -1.96 1.68 9.76
C ALA A 96 -0.56 2.24 9.49
N ARG A 97 0.31 1.52 8.77
CA ARG A 97 1.66 2.02 8.46
C ARG A 97 1.73 2.98 7.27
N TYR A 98 0.94 2.73 6.22
CA TYR A 98 1.16 3.39 4.92
C TYR A 98 -0.06 4.12 4.35
N ALA A 99 -1.27 3.72 4.72
CA ALA A 99 -2.49 4.24 4.12
C ALA A 99 -3.00 5.47 4.87
N ASP A 100 -3.75 6.30 4.15
CA ASP A 100 -4.55 7.41 4.68
C ASP A 100 -6.04 7.05 4.66
N GLU A 101 -6.42 6.11 3.80
CA GLU A 101 -7.78 5.60 3.68
C GLU A 101 -7.81 4.09 3.68
N PHE A 102 -8.89 3.53 4.22
CA PHE A 102 -9.13 2.10 4.29
C PHE A 102 -10.49 1.75 3.68
N ASN A 103 -10.52 0.77 2.77
CA ASN A 103 -11.77 0.31 2.17
C ASN A 103 -12.01 -1.19 2.34
N LEU A 104 -13.29 -1.56 2.38
CA LEU A 104 -13.75 -2.95 2.50
C LEU A 104 -14.76 -3.26 1.41
N PRO A 105 -14.44 -4.18 0.48
CA PRO A 105 -15.37 -4.55 -0.57
C PRO A 105 -16.34 -5.64 -0.10
N PHE A 106 -17.64 -5.43 -0.36
CA PHE A 106 -18.69 -6.47 -0.25
C PHE A 106 -18.81 -7.16 1.13
N ALA A 107 -18.57 -6.44 2.22
CA ALA A 107 -18.67 -6.95 3.58
C ALA A 107 -20.04 -6.63 4.22
N SER A 108 -20.48 -7.47 5.15
CA SER A 108 -21.63 -7.16 6.01
C SER A 108 -21.30 -5.98 6.94
N VAL A 109 -22.32 -5.37 7.56
CA VAL A 109 -22.10 -4.30 8.56
C VAL A 109 -21.29 -4.82 9.74
N GLU A 110 -21.56 -6.06 10.18
CA GLU A 110 -20.85 -6.71 11.28
C GLU A 110 -19.38 -6.96 10.94
N ASP A 111 -19.10 -7.54 9.77
CA ASP A 111 -17.71 -7.78 9.32
C ASP A 111 -16.95 -6.47 9.11
N SER A 112 -17.65 -5.43 8.63
CA SER A 112 -17.09 -4.10 8.45
C SER A 112 -16.68 -3.50 9.79
N ALA A 113 -17.56 -3.56 10.80
CA ALA A 113 -17.26 -3.08 12.16
C ALA A 113 -16.04 -3.83 12.74
N ALA A 114 -16.05 -5.15 12.68
CA ALA A 114 -14.95 -5.98 13.21
C ALA A 114 -13.60 -5.69 12.51
N GLN A 115 -13.62 -5.38 11.22
CA GLN A 115 -12.40 -5.08 10.47
C GLN A 115 -11.92 -3.64 10.68
N LEU A 116 -12.84 -2.68 10.85
CA LEU A 116 -12.51 -1.32 11.25
C LEU A 116 -11.87 -1.28 12.65
N ASP A 117 -12.40 -2.05 13.61
CA ASP A 117 -11.80 -2.16 14.95
C ASP A 117 -10.34 -2.65 14.88
N ARG A 118 -10.05 -3.61 14.00
CA ARG A 118 -8.67 -4.10 13.78
C ARG A 118 -7.75 -3.03 13.19
N VAL A 119 -8.25 -2.22 12.26
CA VAL A 119 -7.48 -1.12 11.67
C VAL A 119 -7.22 -0.04 12.71
N GLN A 120 -8.25 0.36 13.47
CA GLN A 120 -8.12 1.33 14.56
C GLN A 120 -7.13 0.87 15.62
N ALA A 121 -7.19 -0.40 16.04
CA ALA A 121 -6.22 -0.98 16.96
C ALA A 121 -4.79 -0.91 16.39
N ALA A 122 -4.59 -1.25 15.11
CA ALA A 122 -3.29 -1.18 14.46
C ALA A 122 -2.78 0.28 14.31
N CYS A 123 -3.66 1.25 14.06
CA CYS A 123 -3.30 2.68 14.06
C CYS A 123 -2.84 3.14 15.45
N ALA A 124 -3.59 2.79 16.49
CA ALA A 124 -3.26 3.12 17.87
C ALA A 124 -1.89 2.53 18.30
N GLU A 125 -1.58 1.30 17.88
CA GLU A 125 -0.29 0.66 18.15
C GLU A 125 0.92 1.43 17.59
N VAL A 126 0.74 2.17 16.48
CA VAL A 126 1.80 2.95 15.83
C VAL A 126 1.68 4.46 16.08
N GLY A 127 0.79 4.88 16.98
CA GLY A 127 0.58 6.28 17.32
C GLY A 127 -0.04 7.12 16.19
N ARG A 128 -0.89 6.49 15.37
CA ARG A 128 -1.70 7.16 14.34
C ARG A 128 -3.18 7.10 14.70
N ASP A 129 -3.92 8.10 14.22
CA ASP A 129 -5.38 8.13 14.24
C ASP A 129 -5.95 7.47 12.97
#